data_AF-A0A9X8DN33-F1
#
_entry.id   AF-A0A9X8DN33-F1
#
_cell.length_a   1.000
_cell.length_b   1.000
_cell.length_c   1.000
_cell.angle_alpha   90.00
_cell.angle_beta   90.00
_cell.angle_gamma   90.00
#
_symmetry.space_group_name_H-M   'P 1'
#
loop_
_entity.id
_entity.type
_entity.pdbx_description
1 polymer ?
#
loop_
_entity_poly.entity_id
_entity_poly.type
_entity_poly.pdbx_seq_one_letter_code
_entity_poly.pdbx_strand_id
1 'polypeptide(L)'
;MDTQRSMAVDAKARLDDAMVKWKDAEFSYAQAQRRMQLLRDSAVTLVDRRDRMLWAERLKRALETTDKGAHTYIEVVHVCQDFVEVARHVATQIVREYYLPVHEKTVMPVAGPFLMDGRNDGAVRSSHGKGLKFEAHNIRFQVALDDHGRFDHSDELAAKFAGAECRNSSLFLPTMVLTPNVLVPLQCCVDYHGMRVLCVSKLPIECYDVSDKGVVQNVRTEFVYGTNNKGKTIVSHSKTLDASIAKVNASLNLGAHCVRGSLDLTAKLIHGAGDMHGYIGQGETFCLLKFRRMMPPEDPEETPHLPASTRGMSILWRQLRPALVKTHPVPLSPDALSLLTYQTPDWENQAARVKDCTRRMLDDVLPLFARKLAEREVCIYTKSTIESPSHSVTYDLGQDYVTSPTFSLVGELHRHGINVRHLGLLRSLFYFQLDGAVSEHAQDVVSDKVVTVDRKYTGDSCQNVPLYKGDIQSKHDLRRLILVEMLQRTIKNLVRASLRSMLQARQLAMGPTTQTSLFVVVLNYISGSGAGSDAFWKNQVFDGVRARFGSIAVSFVDRLNLRQAPVEIARYLSTAIGFELTRDCWTRFTQHPHGFLFT
;
A
#
# COMPACT_ATOMS: atom_id res chain seq x y z
N MET A 1 13.71 -14.44 -41.92
CA MET A 1 12.42 -13.70 -42.04
C MET A 1 11.23 -14.62 -41.80
N ASP A 2 11.19 -15.82 -42.38
CA ASP A 2 10.04 -16.74 -42.21
C ASP A 2 9.86 -17.26 -40.77
N THR A 3 10.94 -17.47 -40.03
CA THR A 3 10.90 -17.85 -38.61
C THR A 3 10.31 -16.75 -37.72
N GLN A 4 10.67 -15.48 -37.96
CA GLN A 4 10.10 -14.35 -37.24
C GLN A 4 8.62 -14.13 -37.58
N ARG A 5 8.24 -14.36 -38.85
CA ARG A 5 6.85 -14.30 -39.30
C ARG A 5 6.01 -15.41 -38.66
N SER A 6 6.54 -16.62 -38.57
CA SER A 6 5.89 -17.75 -37.88
C SER A 6 5.71 -17.50 -36.38
N MET A 7 6.71 -16.94 -35.71
CA MET A 7 6.61 -16.59 -34.28
C MET A 7 5.59 -15.48 -34.03
N ALA A 8 5.50 -14.49 -34.92
CA ALA A 8 4.51 -13.43 -34.82
C ALA A 8 3.07 -13.94 -35.00
N VAL A 9 2.87 -14.90 -35.91
CA VAL A 9 1.56 -15.55 -36.13
C VAL A 9 1.15 -16.40 -34.92
N ASP A 10 2.07 -17.19 -34.37
CA ASP A 10 1.81 -18.00 -33.16
C ASP A 10 1.55 -17.11 -31.93
N ALA A 11 2.31 -16.03 -31.75
CA ALA A 11 2.07 -15.06 -30.69
C ALA A 11 0.71 -14.37 -30.82
N LYS A 12 0.29 -14.03 -32.06
CA LYS A 12 -1.03 -13.46 -32.33
C LYS A 12 -2.14 -14.45 -32.03
N ALA A 13 -2.02 -15.72 -32.44
CA ALA A 13 -3.00 -16.75 -32.14
C ALA A 13 -3.17 -16.96 -30.62
N ARG A 14 -2.07 -16.93 -29.85
CA ARG A 14 -2.12 -17.00 -28.38
C ARG A 14 -2.75 -15.76 -27.74
N LEU A 15 -2.50 -14.58 -28.30
CA LEU A 15 -3.14 -13.34 -27.85
C LEU A 15 -4.65 -13.40 -28.10
N ASP A 16 -5.07 -13.84 -29.27
CA ASP A 16 -6.48 -13.94 -29.66
C ASP A 16 -7.22 -14.95 -28.76
N ASP A 17 -6.62 -16.13 -28.50
CA ASP A 17 -7.15 -17.12 -27.54
C ASP A 17 -7.23 -16.56 -26.11
N ALA A 18 -6.21 -15.82 -25.67
CA ALA A 18 -6.21 -15.18 -24.36
C ALA A 18 -7.29 -14.08 -24.25
N MET A 19 -7.54 -13.32 -25.32
CA MET A 19 -8.59 -12.30 -25.35
C MET A 19 -9.98 -12.91 -25.31
N VAL A 20 -10.20 -14.03 -26.02
CA VAL A 20 -11.47 -14.77 -25.97
C VAL A 20 -11.71 -15.28 -24.55
N LYS A 21 -10.72 -15.95 -23.96
CA LYS A 21 -10.78 -16.42 -22.56
C LYS A 21 -11.00 -15.29 -21.56
N TRP A 22 -10.39 -14.13 -21.78
CA TRP A 22 -10.58 -12.96 -20.94
C TRP A 22 -12.00 -12.39 -21.05
N LYS A 23 -12.53 -12.24 -22.27
CA LYS A 23 -13.92 -11.78 -22.48
C LYS A 23 -14.93 -12.77 -21.90
N ASP A 24 -14.70 -14.07 -22.05
CA ASP A 24 -15.55 -15.09 -21.44
C ASP A 24 -15.50 -15.03 -19.91
N ALA A 25 -14.31 -14.78 -19.33
CA ALA A 25 -14.15 -14.59 -17.89
C ALA A 25 -14.80 -13.29 -17.40
N GLU A 26 -14.69 -12.19 -18.14
CA GLU A 26 -15.32 -10.90 -17.82
C GLU A 26 -16.85 -10.99 -17.91
N PHE A 27 -17.37 -11.63 -18.96
CA PHE A 27 -18.80 -11.90 -19.11
C PHE A 27 -19.31 -12.83 -18.01
N SER A 28 -18.58 -13.91 -17.71
CA SER A 28 -18.90 -14.83 -16.60
C SER A 28 -18.87 -14.10 -15.26
N TYR A 29 -17.93 -13.18 -15.05
CA TYR A 29 -17.84 -12.34 -13.85
C TYR A 29 -19.01 -11.36 -13.76
N ALA A 30 -19.36 -10.66 -14.85
CA ALA A 30 -20.50 -9.75 -14.88
C ALA A 30 -21.84 -10.48 -14.69
N GLN A 31 -21.97 -11.67 -15.27
CA GLN A 31 -23.14 -12.53 -15.09
C GLN A 31 -23.21 -13.10 -13.67
N ALA A 32 -22.07 -13.47 -13.08
CA ALA A 32 -21.97 -13.86 -11.69
C ALA A 32 -22.33 -12.69 -10.76
N GLN A 33 -21.85 -11.48 -11.03
CA GLN A 33 -22.21 -10.27 -10.28
C GLN A 33 -23.72 -10.00 -10.36
N ARG A 34 -24.33 -10.07 -11.55
CA ARG A 34 -25.80 -9.90 -11.71
C ARG A 34 -26.58 -11.00 -11.00
N ARG A 35 -26.16 -12.27 -11.12
CA ARG A 35 -26.79 -13.39 -10.40
C ARG A 35 -26.65 -13.23 -8.89
N MET A 36 -25.48 -12.82 -8.40
CA MET A 36 -25.26 -12.54 -6.99
C MET A 36 -26.13 -11.38 -6.50
N GLN A 37 -26.31 -10.33 -7.32
CA GLN A 37 -27.17 -9.20 -6.98
C GLN A 37 -28.66 -9.60 -6.91
N LEU A 38 -29.14 -10.43 -7.84
CA LEU A 38 -30.51 -10.96 -7.82
C LEU A 38 -30.74 -11.97 -6.68
N LEU A 39 -29.74 -12.80 -6.37
CA LEU A 39 -29.80 -13.76 -5.27
C LEU A 39 -29.68 -13.07 -3.90
N ARG A 40 -28.98 -11.93 -3.82
CA ARG A 40 -28.93 -11.07 -2.61
C ARG A 40 -30.32 -10.60 -2.20
N ASP A 41 -31.16 -10.24 -3.17
CA ASP A 41 -32.53 -9.80 -2.91
C ASP A 41 -33.48 -10.96 -2.56
N SER A 42 -33.07 -12.21 -2.81
CA SER A 42 -33.90 -13.42 -2.67
C SER A 42 -33.48 -14.35 -1.53
N ALA A 43 -32.23 -14.27 -1.05
CA ALA A 43 -31.65 -15.24 -0.11
C ALA A 43 -31.76 -14.78 1.34
N VAL A 44 -32.78 -15.28 2.05
CA VAL A 44 -32.79 -15.26 3.52
C VAL A 44 -31.83 -16.34 4.01
N THR A 45 -30.55 -15.98 4.14
CA THR A 45 -29.58 -16.86 4.81
C THR A 45 -29.89 -16.78 6.31
N LEU A 46 -30.47 -17.84 6.89
CA LEU A 46 -30.76 -17.93 8.32
C LEU A 46 -29.45 -18.09 9.11
N VAL A 47 -28.73 -16.97 9.31
CA VAL A 47 -27.56 -16.93 10.19
C VAL A 47 -28.04 -16.87 11.65
N ASP A 48 -27.62 -17.84 12.46
CA ASP A 48 -27.88 -17.85 13.91
C ASP A 48 -27.45 -16.50 14.51
N ARG A 49 -28.29 -15.93 15.38
CA ARG A 49 -28.03 -14.65 16.04
C ARG A 49 -26.69 -14.63 16.77
N ARG A 50 -26.26 -15.77 17.32
CA ARG A 50 -24.98 -15.92 18.05
C ARG A 50 -23.76 -15.84 17.12
N ASP A 51 -23.95 -16.18 15.86
CA ASP A 51 -22.87 -16.30 14.88
C ASP A 51 -22.66 -15.04 14.04
N ARG A 52 -23.61 -14.10 14.06
CA ARG A 52 -23.59 -12.89 13.23
C ARG A 52 -22.33 -12.05 13.41
N MET A 53 -21.73 -12.07 14.60
CA MET A 53 -20.52 -11.29 14.93
C MET A 53 -19.26 -12.15 14.99
N LEU A 54 -19.35 -13.46 14.72
CA LEU A 54 -18.21 -14.37 14.69
C LEU A 54 -17.55 -14.34 13.30
N TRP A 55 -17.05 -13.16 12.91
CA TRP A 55 -16.66 -12.84 11.52
C TRP A 55 -15.70 -13.86 10.89
N ALA A 56 -14.62 -14.23 11.59
CA ALA A 56 -13.62 -15.15 11.07
C ALA A 56 -14.15 -16.59 10.99
N GLU A 57 -14.90 -17.03 11.99
CA GLU A 57 -15.48 -18.38 12.04
C GLU A 57 -16.62 -18.54 11.04
N ARG A 58 -17.43 -17.50 10.83
CA ARG A 58 -18.50 -17.45 9.81
C ARG A 58 -17.90 -17.56 8.41
N LEU A 59 -16.81 -16.84 8.14
CA LEU A 59 -16.09 -16.96 6.87
C LEU A 59 -15.49 -18.37 6.69
N LYS A 60 -14.84 -18.91 7.73
CA LYS A 60 -14.22 -20.24 7.68
C LYS A 60 -15.26 -21.33 7.40
N ARG A 61 -16.38 -21.33 8.13
CA ARG A 61 -17.49 -22.27 7.91
C ARG A 61 -18.10 -22.15 6.53
N ALA A 62 -18.28 -20.92 6.03
CA ALA A 62 -18.75 -20.72 4.67
C ALA A 62 -17.81 -21.39 3.65
N LEU A 63 -16.49 -21.24 3.82
CA LEU A 63 -15.49 -21.84 2.92
C LEU A 63 -15.31 -23.35 3.08
N GLU A 64 -15.57 -23.90 4.27
CA GLU A 64 -15.51 -25.34 4.57
C GLU A 64 -16.77 -26.11 4.17
N THR A 65 -17.85 -25.40 3.81
CA THR A 65 -19.11 -26.04 3.41
C THR A 65 -18.90 -26.94 2.18
N THR A 66 -19.32 -28.20 2.30
CA THR A 66 -19.12 -29.25 1.28
C THR A 66 -19.90 -29.00 -0.01
N ASP A 67 -21.03 -28.29 0.08
CA ASP A 67 -21.81 -27.83 -1.06
C ASP A 67 -21.17 -26.56 -1.65
N LYS A 68 -20.37 -26.72 -2.71
CA LYS A 68 -19.74 -25.62 -3.45
C LYS A 68 -20.72 -24.93 -4.43
N GLY A 69 -22.01 -24.89 -4.09
CA GLY A 69 -23.03 -24.18 -4.84
C GLY A 69 -22.95 -22.65 -4.71
N ALA A 70 -23.89 -21.96 -5.37
CA ALA A 70 -23.95 -20.48 -5.36
C ALA A 70 -24.13 -19.89 -3.95
N HIS A 71 -24.80 -20.59 -3.04
CA HIS A 71 -25.05 -20.17 -1.66
C HIS A 71 -23.76 -19.93 -0.86
N THR A 72 -22.74 -20.75 -1.08
CA THR A 72 -21.44 -20.62 -0.41
C THR A 72 -20.73 -19.33 -0.81
N TYR A 73 -20.70 -19.01 -2.11
CA TYR A 73 -20.11 -17.75 -2.58
C TYR A 73 -20.88 -16.52 -2.11
N ILE A 74 -22.21 -16.62 -2.05
CA ILE A 74 -23.07 -15.56 -1.52
C ILE A 74 -22.74 -15.29 -0.06
N GLU A 75 -22.63 -16.34 0.77
CA GLU A 75 -22.33 -16.18 2.19
C GLU A 75 -20.93 -15.59 2.41
N VAL A 76 -19.91 -16.03 1.65
CA VAL A 76 -18.57 -15.43 1.71
C VAL A 76 -18.62 -13.93 1.42
N VAL A 77 -19.37 -13.52 0.39
CA VAL A 77 -19.54 -12.11 0.05
C VAL A 77 -20.29 -11.35 1.12
N HIS A 78 -21.39 -11.91 1.65
CA HIS A 78 -22.17 -11.29 2.73
C HIS A 78 -21.32 -11.08 3.99
N VAL A 79 -20.58 -12.08 4.46
CA VAL A 79 -19.71 -11.96 5.64
C VAL A 79 -18.70 -10.83 5.47
N CYS A 80 -18.04 -10.76 4.31
CA CYS A 80 -17.06 -9.72 4.03
C CYS A 80 -17.69 -8.32 3.93
N GLN A 81 -18.86 -8.19 3.29
CA GLN A 81 -19.58 -6.93 3.17
C GLN A 81 -20.09 -6.45 4.53
N ASP A 82 -20.76 -7.31 5.29
CA ASP A 82 -21.26 -7.02 6.63
C ASP A 82 -20.11 -6.55 7.54
N PHE A 83 -18.97 -7.27 7.54
CA PHE A 83 -17.80 -6.90 8.32
C PHE A 83 -17.30 -5.50 7.95
N VAL A 84 -17.16 -5.19 6.65
CA VAL A 84 -16.69 -3.88 6.18
C VAL A 84 -17.68 -2.77 6.53
N GLU A 85 -18.98 -3.01 6.39
CA GLU A 85 -20.01 -2.04 6.71
C GLU A 85 -20.04 -1.71 8.21
N VAL A 86 -20.03 -2.72 9.08
CA VAL A 86 -19.97 -2.53 10.53
C VAL A 86 -18.66 -1.83 10.93
N ALA A 87 -17.53 -2.30 10.42
CA ALA A 87 -16.23 -1.70 10.69
C ALA A 87 -16.18 -0.23 10.26
N ARG A 88 -16.72 0.12 9.08
CA ARG A 88 -16.79 1.49 8.58
C ARG A 88 -17.57 2.40 9.51
N HIS A 89 -18.76 2.00 9.95
CA HIS A 89 -19.60 2.84 10.82
C HIS A 89 -18.93 3.09 12.16
N VAL A 90 -18.46 2.04 12.83
CA VAL A 90 -17.81 2.15 14.14
C VAL A 90 -16.49 2.93 14.04
N ALA A 91 -15.65 2.65 13.05
CA ALA A 91 -14.38 3.36 12.87
C ALA A 91 -14.61 4.85 12.59
N THR A 92 -15.64 5.20 11.81
CA THR A 92 -16.01 6.60 11.57
C THR A 92 -16.39 7.28 12.87
N GLN A 93 -17.20 6.63 13.72
CA GLN A 93 -17.58 7.18 15.02
C GLN A 93 -16.37 7.38 15.94
N ILE A 94 -15.48 6.38 16.02
CA ILE A 94 -14.23 6.47 16.80
C ILE A 94 -13.40 7.68 16.36
N VAL A 95 -13.27 7.92 15.06
CA VAL A 95 -12.49 9.07 14.54
C VAL A 95 -13.18 10.39 14.87
N ARG A 96 -14.52 10.46 14.79
CA ARG A 96 -15.28 11.70 15.10
C ARG A 96 -15.07 12.17 16.53
N GLU A 97 -14.93 11.22 17.44
CA GLU A 97 -14.84 11.44 18.87
C GLU A 97 -13.41 11.24 19.40
N TYR A 98 -12.42 11.04 18.52
CA TYR A 98 -11.11 10.54 18.93
C TYR A 98 -10.42 11.42 19.97
N TYR A 99 -10.54 12.74 19.80
CA TYR A 99 -9.95 13.75 20.69
C TYR A 99 -10.90 14.23 21.80
N LEU A 100 -12.14 13.74 21.87
CA LEU A 100 -13.04 14.05 22.98
C LEU A 100 -12.57 13.41 24.29
N PRO A 101 -12.91 14.00 25.45
CA PRO A 101 -12.74 13.35 26.74
C PRO A 101 -13.39 11.95 26.79
N VAL A 102 -12.79 11.01 27.53
CA VAL A 102 -13.26 9.61 27.58
C VAL A 102 -14.73 9.48 27.98
N HIS A 103 -15.22 10.35 28.87
CA HIS A 103 -16.61 10.32 29.34
C HIS A 103 -17.63 10.82 28.31
N GLU A 104 -17.19 11.48 27.24
CA GLU A 104 -18.04 11.97 26.14
C GLU A 104 -18.02 11.03 24.92
N LYS A 105 -17.20 9.98 24.94
CA LYS A 105 -17.11 9.02 23.84
C LYS A 105 -18.29 8.04 23.88
N THR A 106 -18.91 7.80 22.74
CA THR A 106 -19.93 6.75 22.57
C THR A 106 -19.30 5.36 22.49
N VAL A 107 -18.11 5.26 21.88
CA VAL A 107 -17.32 4.02 21.87
C VAL A 107 -16.19 4.16 22.89
N MET A 108 -16.38 3.54 24.04
CA MET A 108 -15.40 3.60 25.13
C MET A 108 -14.11 2.87 24.74
N PRO A 109 -12.93 3.45 25.02
CA PRO A 109 -11.68 2.75 24.84
C PRO A 109 -11.60 1.58 25.84
N VAL A 110 -11.05 0.46 25.38
CA VAL A 110 -10.80 -0.70 26.23
C VAL A 110 -9.75 -0.34 27.27
N ALA A 111 -10.06 -0.59 28.55
CA ALA A 111 -9.11 -0.48 29.64
C ALA A 111 -7.95 -1.46 29.41
N GLY A 112 -6.85 -0.97 28.83
CA GLY A 112 -5.71 -1.79 28.49
C GLY A 112 -4.66 -1.82 29.60
N PRO A 113 -4.02 -2.97 29.88
CA PRO A 113 -2.83 -3.04 30.73
C PRO A 113 -1.57 -2.48 30.04
N PHE A 114 -1.63 -2.23 28.72
CA PHE A 114 -0.45 -1.93 27.91
C PHE A 114 0.03 -0.49 28.08
N LEU A 115 1.17 -0.31 28.77
CA LEU A 115 2.01 0.88 28.66
C LEU A 115 2.51 1.02 27.21
N MET A 116 2.13 2.08 26.51
CA MET A 116 2.82 2.43 25.27
C MET A 116 4.13 3.14 25.59
N ASP A 117 5.15 2.81 24.82
CA ASP A 117 6.44 3.48 24.91
C ASP A 117 6.30 4.86 24.27
N GLY A 118 6.69 5.94 24.95
CA GLY A 118 6.62 7.30 24.42
C GLY A 118 6.37 8.38 25.47
N ARG A 119 6.40 9.66 25.03
CA ARG A 119 6.12 10.84 25.86
C ARG A 119 4.67 10.83 26.36
N ASN A 120 4.34 11.39 27.52
CA ASN A 120 2.95 11.52 27.98
C ASN A 120 2.46 12.94 27.63
N ASP A 121 1.41 13.07 26.83
CA ASP A 121 0.88 14.38 26.37
C ASP A 121 -0.57 14.66 26.82
N GLY A 122 -1.19 13.77 27.62
CA GLY A 122 -2.45 14.00 28.33
C GLY A 122 -3.73 14.15 27.50
N ALA A 123 -3.64 14.43 26.19
CA ALA A 123 -4.79 14.67 25.32
C ALA A 123 -5.15 13.46 24.43
N VAL A 124 -4.13 12.80 23.86
CA VAL A 124 -4.30 11.63 22.97
C VAL A 124 -3.87 10.35 23.68
N ARG A 125 -2.90 10.49 24.57
CA ARG A 125 -2.39 9.44 25.42
C ARG A 125 -3.12 9.53 26.74
N SER A 126 -3.62 8.40 27.24
CA SER A 126 -4.08 8.36 28.62
C SER A 126 -2.98 8.88 29.55
N SER A 127 -3.34 9.34 30.74
CA SER A 127 -2.43 9.81 31.80
C SER A 127 -1.27 8.86 32.16
N HIS A 128 -1.23 7.66 31.57
CA HIS A 128 -0.20 6.64 31.73
C HIS A 128 0.50 6.23 30.41
N GLY A 129 0.41 7.04 29.36
CA GLY A 129 1.06 6.76 28.07
C GLY A 129 0.48 5.53 27.38
N LYS A 130 -0.85 5.34 27.36
CA LYS A 130 -1.50 4.21 26.65
C LYS A 130 -2.26 4.73 25.43
N GLY A 131 -1.91 4.26 24.22
CA GLY A 131 -2.70 4.52 23.01
C GLY A 131 -4.04 3.78 23.06
N LEU A 132 -5.08 4.42 22.52
CA LEU A 132 -6.45 3.95 22.62
C LEU A 132 -6.71 2.76 21.69
N LYS A 133 -7.31 1.70 22.25
CA LYS A 133 -7.88 0.57 21.51
C LYS A 133 -9.37 0.55 21.81
N PHE A 134 -10.17 0.19 20.83
CA PHE A 134 -11.62 0.11 20.98
C PHE A 134 -12.09 -1.27 20.56
N GLU A 135 -13.16 -1.75 21.18
CA GLU A 135 -13.79 -3.02 20.83
C GLU A 135 -15.29 -2.83 20.74
N ALA A 136 -15.88 -3.22 19.61
CA ALA A 136 -17.32 -3.22 19.40
C ALA A 136 -17.66 -4.27 18.33
N HIS A 137 -18.83 -4.91 18.45
CA HIS A 137 -19.31 -5.92 17.50
C HIS A 137 -18.28 -7.01 17.16
N ASN A 138 -17.51 -7.45 18.16
CA ASN A 138 -16.44 -8.44 18.00
C ASN A 138 -15.33 -8.03 17.00
N ILE A 139 -15.13 -6.71 16.84
CA ILE A 139 -14.05 -6.10 16.06
C ILE A 139 -13.20 -5.26 17.01
N ARG A 140 -11.88 -5.42 16.91
CA ARG A 140 -10.89 -4.56 17.57
C ARG A 140 -10.44 -3.47 16.62
N PHE A 141 -10.52 -2.23 17.08
CA PHE A 141 -10.15 -1.03 16.33
C PHE A 141 -8.89 -0.41 16.93
N GLN A 142 -7.94 -0.06 16.06
CA GLN A 142 -6.73 0.68 16.42
C GLN A 142 -6.52 1.83 15.45
N VAL A 143 -6.52 3.05 15.97
CA VAL A 143 -6.17 4.25 15.20
C VAL A 143 -4.66 4.27 14.97
N ALA A 144 -4.24 4.50 13.73
CA ALA A 144 -2.85 4.43 13.30
C ALA A 144 -2.18 5.81 13.40
N LEU A 145 -1.61 6.10 14.56
CA LEU A 145 -0.87 7.32 14.87
C LEU A 145 0.58 7.00 15.28
N ASP A 146 1.47 7.97 15.12
CA ASP A 146 2.85 7.85 15.62
C ASP A 146 3.01 8.38 17.06
N ASP A 147 2.16 7.93 17.97
CA ASP A 147 2.23 8.38 19.36
C ASP A 147 3.60 8.03 19.98
N HIS A 148 4.16 6.87 19.68
CA HIS A 148 5.43 6.43 20.26
C HIS A 148 6.69 7.03 19.60
N GLY A 149 6.56 7.76 18.48
CA GLY A 149 7.69 8.34 17.75
C GLY A 149 8.59 7.32 17.03
N ARG A 150 8.05 6.16 16.62
CA ARG A 150 8.81 5.12 15.87
C ARG A 150 8.69 5.34 14.37
N PHE A 151 7.76 6.19 13.94
CA PHE A 151 7.50 6.50 12.56
C PHE A 151 7.89 7.95 12.23
N ASP A 152 8.98 8.43 12.83
CA ASP A 152 9.56 9.76 12.56
C ASP A 152 8.55 10.92 12.69
N HIS A 153 7.69 10.85 13.71
CA HIS A 153 6.59 11.80 13.96
C HIS A 153 5.59 11.91 12.80
N SER A 154 5.41 10.82 12.04
CA SER A 154 4.57 10.76 10.87
C SER A 154 3.44 9.73 11.00
N ASP A 155 2.22 10.24 11.20
CA ASP A 155 1.00 9.41 11.16
C ASP A 155 0.80 8.72 9.81
N GLU A 156 1.35 9.27 8.72
CA GLU A 156 1.31 8.61 7.41
C GLU A 156 2.11 7.31 7.42
N LEU A 157 3.30 7.32 8.03
CA LEU A 157 4.14 6.15 8.14
C LEU A 157 3.51 5.11 9.10
N ALA A 158 2.88 5.56 10.19
CA ALA A 158 2.06 4.71 11.05
C ALA A 158 0.88 4.07 10.29
N ALA A 159 0.16 4.85 9.48
CA ALA A 159 -0.93 4.38 8.62
C ALA A 159 -0.47 3.39 7.54
N LYS A 160 0.76 3.54 7.02
CA LYS A 160 1.39 2.55 6.12
C LYS A 160 1.66 1.24 6.84
N PHE A 161 2.18 1.29 8.06
CA PHE A 161 2.42 0.09 8.87
C PHE A 161 1.11 -0.64 9.22
N ALA A 162 0.06 0.11 9.57
CA ALA A 162 -1.27 -0.46 9.75
C ALA A 162 -1.81 -1.09 8.45
N GLY A 163 -1.61 -0.45 7.30
CA GLY A 163 -1.99 -1.02 6.00
C GLY A 163 -1.18 -2.25 5.59
N ALA A 164 0.03 -2.43 6.12
CA ALA A 164 0.81 -3.64 5.93
C ALA A 164 0.16 -4.86 6.61
N GLU A 165 -0.54 -4.69 7.74
CA GLU A 165 -1.33 -5.75 8.39
C GLU A 165 -2.30 -6.39 7.40
N CYS A 166 -3.23 -5.59 6.84
CA CYS A 166 -4.27 -6.07 5.93
C CYS A 166 -3.71 -6.63 4.62
N ARG A 167 -2.67 -5.97 4.08
CA ARG A 167 -2.05 -6.42 2.83
C ARG A 167 -1.36 -7.76 3.02
N ASN A 168 -0.60 -7.92 4.10
CA ASN A 168 0.12 -9.16 4.33
C ASN A 168 -0.83 -10.28 4.75
N SER A 169 -1.84 -10.01 5.59
CA SER A 169 -2.86 -11.02 5.92
C SER A 169 -3.62 -11.51 4.70
N SER A 170 -3.89 -10.64 3.71
CA SER A 170 -4.52 -11.05 2.44
C SER A 170 -3.68 -12.05 1.62
N LEU A 171 -2.36 -12.08 1.81
CA LEU A 171 -1.48 -13.08 1.17
C LEU A 171 -1.56 -14.44 1.87
N PHE A 172 -1.80 -14.44 3.18
CA PHE A 172 -1.89 -15.63 4.01
C PHE A 172 -3.29 -16.26 3.96
N LEU A 173 -4.33 -15.43 3.88
CA LEU A 173 -5.73 -15.84 3.99
C LEU A 173 -6.11 -17.01 3.06
N PRO A 174 -5.76 -17.04 1.75
CA PRO A 174 -6.23 -18.10 0.85
C PRO A 174 -5.73 -19.50 1.25
N THR A 175 -4.51 -19.60 1.77
CA THR A 175 -3.94 -20.89 2.17
C THR A 175 -4.29 -21.22 3.62
N MET A 176 -4.27 -20.22 4.51
CA MET A 176 -4.51 -20.43 5.94
C MET A 176 -5.96 -20.76 6.26
N VAL A 177 -6.93 -20.13 5.59
CA VAL A 177 -8.36 -20.43 5.84
C VAL A 177 -8.74 -21.83 5.39
N LEU A 178 -8.05 -22.36 4.37
CA LEU A 178 -8.21 -23.75 3.91
C LEU A 178 -7.38 -24.75 4.72
N THR A 179 -6.54 -24.28 5.64
CA THR A 179 -5.75 -25.17 6.49
C THR A 179 -6.62 -25.61 7.68
N PRO A 180 -6.81 -26.93 7.90
CA PRO A 180 -7.57 -27.43 9.03
C PRO A 180 -7.06 -26.85 10.34
N ASN A 181 -7.98 -26.52 11.25
CA ASN A 181 -7.65 -26.01 12.58
C ASN A 181 -6.82 -24.71 12.61
N VAL A 182 -6.73 -23.94 11.52
CA VAL A 182 -6.14 -22.59 11.54
C VAL A 182 -7.23 -21.54 11.32
N LEU A 183 -7.20 -20.47 12.11
CA LEU A 183 -8.11 -19.34 12.03
C LEU A 183 -7.32 -18.03 11.92
N VAL A 184 -7.69 -17.21 10.94
CA VAL A 184 -7.09 -15.91 10.63
C VAL A 184 -8.20 -14.86 10.68
N PRO A 185 -7.96 -13.67 11.24
CA PRO A 185 -9.00 -12.66 11.35
C PRO A 185 -9.35 -12.05 9.99
N LEU A 186 -10.60 -11.61 9.86
CA LEU A 186 -10.98 -10.61 8.87
C LEU A 186 -10.41 -9.25 9.29
N GLN A 187 -9.82 -8.54 8.32
CA GLN A 187 -9.13 -7.27 8.58
C GLN A 187 -9.40 -6.27 7.47
N CYS A 188 -9.61 -5.01 7.84
CA CYS A 188 -9.70 -3.91 6.90
C CYS A 188 -9.12 -2.62 7.49
N CYS A 189 -8.81 -1.65 6.63
CA CYS A 189 -8.48 -0.29 7.05
C CYS A 189 -9.62 0.65 6.64
N VAL A 190 -10.04 1.52 7.55
CA VAL A 190 -11.00 2.59 7.28
C VAL A 190 -10.25 3.92 7.35
N ASP A 191 -10.27 4.67 6.25
CA ASP A 191 -9.70 6.03 6.18
C ASP A 191 -10.85 7.04 6.35
N TYR A 192 -10.76 7.92 7.35
CA TYR A 192 -11.73 8.99 7.59
C TYR A 192 -11.05 10.22 8.19
N HIS A 193 -11.36 11.43 7.71
CA HIS A 193 -10.69 12.69 8.12
C HIS A 193 -9.15 12.64 8.10
N GLY A 194 -8.57 11.91 7.15
CA GLY A 194 -7.13 11.74 7.07
C GLY A 194 -6.53 10.82 8.14
N MET A 195 -7.34 10.30 9.06
CA MET A 195 -6.99 9.25 10.03
C MET A 195 -7.19 7.88 9.39
N ARG A 196 -6.40 6.89 9.82
CA ARG A 196 -6.59 5.48 9.44
C ARG A 196 -6.89 4.65 10.67
N VAL A 197 -7.92 3.82 10.59
CA VAL A 197 -8.29 2.86 11.63
C VAL A 197 -8.09 1.45 11.09
N LEU A 198 -7.26 0.67 11.77
CA LEU A 198 -7.12 -0.77 11.55
C LEU A 198 -8.24 -1.49 12.30
N CYS A 199 -9.05 -2.25 11.56
CA CYS A 199 -10.16 -3.04 12.09
C CYS A 199 -9.79 -4.52 11.96
N VAL A 200 -9.85 -5.28 13.05
CA VAL A 200 -9.48 -6.70 13.10
C VAL A 200 -10.57 -7.46 13.83
N SER A 201 -11.19 -8.47 13.20
CA SER A 201 -12.14 -9.35 13.89
C SER A 201 -11.45 -10.04 15.06
N LYS A 202 -12.10 -10.08 16.23
CA LYS A 202 -11.59 -10.85 17.37
C LYS A 202 -11.65 -12.35 17.05
N LEU A 203 -10.65 -13.07 17.56
CA LEU A 203 -10.56 -14.53 17.48
C LEU A 203 -10.79 -15.13 18.87
N PRO A 204 -11.32 -16.36 18.98
CA PRO A 204 -11.61 -17.05 20.24
C PRO A 204 -10.33 -17.60 20.90
N ILE A 205 -9.44 -16.70 21.32
CA ILE A 205 -8.15 -17.04 21.96
C ILE A 205 -8.22 -17.20 23.48
N GLU A 206 -9.36 -16.84 24.08
CA GLU A 206 -9.60 -16.94 25.51
C GLU A 206 -10.17 -18.32 25.85
N CYS A 207 -9.48 -19.03 26.73
CA CYS A 207 -9.90 -20.28 27.33
C CYS A 207 -10.49 -19.99 28.70
N TYR A 208 -11.71 -20.47 28.94
CA TYR A 208 -12.44 -20.26 30.17
C TYR A 208 -12.40 -21.55 30.99
N ASP A 209 -11.81 -21.49 32.18
CA ASP A 209 -11.92 -22.58 33.15
C ASP A 209 -13.23 -22.38 33.90
N VAL A 210 -14.21 -23.27 33.65
CA VAL A 210 -15.57 -23.16 34.18
C VAL A 210 -15.73 -24.18 35.30
N SER A 211 -16.21 -23.72 36.46
CA SER A 211 -16.58 -24.62 37.56
C SER A 211 -17.76 -25.53 37.20
N ASP A 212 -17.96 -26.61 37.95
CA ASP A 212 -19.13 -27.51 37.81
C ASP A 212 -20.49 -26.77 37.89
N LYS A 213 -20.50 -25.55 38.44
CA LYS A 213 -21.69 -24.68 38.56
C LYS A 213 -21.84 -23.68 37.40
N GLY A 214 -21.02 -23.77 36.35
CA GLY A 214 -21.06 -22.87 35.19
C GLY A 214 -20.42 -21.48 35.41
N VAL A 215 -19.79 -21.25 36.57
CA VAL A 215 -19.11 -19.97 36.85
C VAL A 215 -17.69 -20.01 36.30
N VAL A 216 -17.33 -19.01 35.51
CA VAL A 216 -15.96 -18.80 35.00
C VAL A 216 -15.04 -18.48 36.17
N GLN A 217 -14.10 -19.37 36.46
CA GLN A 217 -13.11 -19.22 37.53
C GLN A 217 -11.86 -18.50 37.03
N ASN A 218 -11.43 -18.80 35.81
CA ASN A 218 -10.20 -18.26 35.24
C ASN A 218 -10.34 -18.05 33.73
N VAL A 219 -9.68 -17.01 33.22
CA VAL A 219 -9.57 -16.73 31.78
C VAL A 219 -8.09 -16.74 31.43
N ARG A 220 -7.68 -17.70 30.62
CA ARG A 220 -6.29 -17.84 30.18
C ARG A 220 -6.18 -17.79 28.66
N THR A 221 -5.02 -17.41 28.17
CA THR A 221 -4.69 -17.44 26.75
C THR A 221 -3.45 -18.30 26.55
N GLU A 222 -3.51 -19.26 25.64
CA GLU A 222 -2.40 -20.17 25.38
C GLU A 222 -1.57 -19.67 24.20
N PHE A 223 -0.45 -18.99 24.49
CA PHE A 223 0.43 -18.39 23.49
C PHE A 223 1.54 -19.38 23.08
N VAL A 224 1.66 -19.65 21.78
CA VAL A 224 2.52 -20.74 21.27
C VAL A 224 3.50 -20.32 20.18
N TYR A 225 3.41 -19.09 19.67
CA TYR A 225 4.24 -18.65 18.53
C TYR A 225 4.49 -17.14 18.52
N GLY A 226 5.78 -16.75 18.39
CA GLY A 226 6.29 -15.39 18.28
C GLY A 226 6.54 -14.69 19.63
N THR A 227 6.44 -13.35 19.69
CA THR A 227 6.55 -12.57 20.94
C THR A 227 5.27 -11.81 21.25
N ASN A 228 4.80 -11.89 22.50
CA ASN A 228 3.75 -11.02 23.05
C ASN A 228 4.27 -9.96 24.05
N ASN A 229 5.59 -9.89 24.28
CA ASN A 229 6.22 -9.07 25.33
C ASN A 229 7.27 -8.08 24.80
N LYS A 230 7.00 -7.50 23.62
CA LYS A 230 7.87 -6.52 22.92
C LYS A 230 9.24 -7.07 22.50
N GLY A 231 9.34 -8.36 22.18
CA GLY A 231 10.57 -8.99 21.71
C GLY A 231 11.54 -9.34 22.83
N LYS A 232 11.08 -9.41 24.08
CA LYS A 232 11.92 -9.87 25.20
C LYS A 232 12.17 -11.37 25.11
N THR A 233 11.13 -12.16 24.80
CA THR A 233 11.26 -13.61 24.61
C THR A 233 10.46 -14.05 23.39
N ILE A 234 11.03 -14.95 22.59
CA ILE A 234 10.33 -15.61 21.48
C ILE A 234 9.80 -16.96 21.94
N VAL A 235 8.57 -17.30 21.55
CA VAL A 235 7.95 -18.61 21.78
C VAL A 235 7.82 -19.34 20.44
N SER A 236 8.15 -20.62 20.40
CA SER A 236 7.92 -21.51 19.25
C SER A 236 7.65 -22.92 19.77
N HIS A 237 6.45 -23.12 20.34
CA HIS A 237 6.06 -24.37 20.99
C HIS A 237 5.30 -25.32 20.04
N SER A 238 4.60 -24.79 19.03
CA SER A 238 3.80 -25.61 18.09
C SER A 238 4.48 -25.79 16.74
N LYS A 239 5.04 -26.98 16.51
CA LYS A 239 5.61 -27.36 15.19
C LYS A 239 4.54 -27.45 14.10
N THR A 240 3.31 -27.84 14.45
CA THR A 240 2.19 -27.93 13.50
C THR A 240 1.79 -26.56 12.96
N LEU A 241 1.76 -25.54 13.83
CA LEU A 241 1.48 -24.17 13.41
C LEU A 241 2.62 -23.61 12.54
N ASP A 242 3.87 -23.82 12.95
CA ASP A 242 5.04 -23.38 12.19
C ASP A 242 5.09 -24.05 10.79
N ALA A 243 4.77 -25.34 10.69
CA ALA A 243 4.66 -26.04 9.41
C ALA A 243 3.53 -25.47 8.51
N SER A 244 2.42 -25.06 9.12
CA SER A 244 1.33 -24.40 8.39
C SER A 244 1.80 -23.06 7.82
N ILE A 245 2.51 -22.26 8.62
CA ILE A 245 3.11 -20.99 8.17
C ILE A 245 4.15 -21.24 7.06
N ALA A 246 4.99 -22.26 7.21
CA ALA A 246 5.99 -22.66 6.21
C ALA A 246 5.36 -22.95 4.84
N LYS A 247 4.17 -23.58 4.81
CA LYS A 247 3.43 -23.85 3.57
C LYS A 247 3.05 -22.58 2.81
N VAL A 248 2.58 -21.54 3.51
CA VAL A 248 2.29 -20.24 2.88
C VAL A 248 3.58 -19.60 2.39
N ASN A 249 4.60 -19.59 3.25
CA ASN A 249 5.88 -18.95 2.98
C ASN A 249 6.56 -19.51 1.73
N ALA A 250 6.48 -20.83 1.51
CA ALA A 250 6.98 -21.45 0.29
C ALA A 250 6.36 -20.83 -0.98
N SER A 251 5.05 -20.54 -0.98
CA SER A 251 4.36 -19.90 -2.11
C SER A 251 4.72 -18.42 -2.33
N LEU A 252 5.27 -17.78 -1.29
CA LEU A 252 5.69 -16.38 -1.30
C LEU A 252 7.22 -16.23 -1.47
N ASN A 253 7.96 -17.33 -1.52
CA ASN A 253 9.42 -17.37 -1.47
C ASN A 253 10.01 -16.72 -0.20
N LEU A 254 9.39 -17.01 0.94
CA LEU A 254 9.87 -16.63 2.27
C LEU A 254 10.58 -17.80 2.93
N GLY A 255 11.72 -17.54 3.55
CA GLY A 255 12.56 -18.57 4.20
C GLY A 255 12.36 -18.61 5.71
N ALA A 256 12.73 -19.74 6.32
CA ALA A 256 12.94 -19.80 7.75
C ALA A 256 14.20 -19.01 8.15
N HIS A 257 14.20 -18.48 9.37
CA HIS A 257 15.32 -17.73 9.92
C HIS A 257 15.38 -17.86 11.43
N CYS A 258 16.56 -17.64 12.00
CA CYS A 258 16.68 -17.62 13.44
C CYS A 258 16.25 -16.26 14.01
N VAL A 259 15.51 -16.30 15.11
CA VAL A 259 15.15 -15.13 15.91
C VAL A 259 15.54 -15.33 17.37
N ARG A 260 15.81 -14.24 18.07
CA ARG A 260 16.18 -14.24 19.49
C ARG A 260 15.59 -13.01 20.16
N GLY A 261 14.84 -13.23 21.23
CA GLY A 261 14.41 -12.14 22.11
C GLY A 261 15.56 -11.58 22.94
N SER A 262 15.44 -10.37 23.46
CA SER A 262 16.53 -9.74 24.23
C SER A 262 16.89 -10.46 25.54
N LEU A 263 16.00 -11.31 26.05
CA LEU A 263 16.22 -12.16 27.23
C LEU A 263 16.37 -13.65 26.87
N ASP A 264 16.30 -14.01 25.58
CA ASP A 264 16.50 -15.39 25.15
C ASP A 264 17.99 -15.72 25.13
N LEU A 265 18.37 -16.84 25.76
CA LEU A 265 19.75 -17.34 25.74
C LEU A 265 20.12 -17.95 24.38
N THR A 266 19.14 -18.54 23.69
CA THR A 266 19.34 -19.25 22.42
C THR A 266 18.39 -18.72 21.34
N ALA A 267 18.88 -18.73 20.10
CA ALA A 267 18.06 -18.39 18.95
C ALA A 267 17.11 -19.55 18.60
N LYS A 268 15.93 -19.21 18.09
CA LYS A 268 14.88 -20.14 17.68
C LYS A 268 14.66 -20.02 16.17
N LEU A 269 14.61 -21.14 15.45
CA LEU A 269 14.27 -21.16 14.03
C LEU A 269 12.75 -21.08 13.87
N ILE A 270 12.27 -20.12 13.07
CA ILE A 270 10.84 -19.91 12.80
C ILE A 270 10.60 -19.59 11.32
N HIS A 271 9.38 -19.76 10.82
CA HIS A 271 9.03 -19.41 9.44
C HIS A 271 8.34 -18.03 9.35
N GLY A 272 7.45 -17.70 10.28
CA GLY A 272 6.77 -16.41 10.37
C GLY A 272 7.66 -15.26 10.85
N ALA A 273 7.13 -14.04 10.84
CA ALA A 273 7.77 -12.91 11.52
C ALA A 273 7.76 -13.14 13.04
N GLY A 274 8.81 -12.73 13.74
CA GLY A 274 8.95 -12.95 15.17
C GLY A 274 7.90 -12.23 16.01
N ASP A 275 7.32 -11.14 15.51
CA ASP A 275 6.20 -10.41 16.12
C ASP A 275 4.81 -10.86 15.63
N MET A 276 4.72 -11.93 14.85
CA MET A 276 3.47 -12.65 14.62
C MET A 276 3.01 -13.30 15.93
N HIS A 277 1.71 -13.34 16.17
CA HIS A 277 1.19 -14.03 17.35
C HIS A 277 0.42 -15.28 16.93
N GLY A 278 0.79 -16.43 17.51
CA GLY A 278 -0.02 -17.65 17.44
C GLY A 278 -0.54 -18.05 18.81
N TYR A 279 -1.84 -18.34 18.87
CA TYR A 279 -2.52 -18.84 20.06
C TYR A 279 -3.20 -20.17 19.77
N ILE A 280 -3.40 -20.99 20.79
CA ILE A 280 -4.37 -22.09 20.75
C ILE A 280 -5.69 -21.55 21.30
N GLY A 281 -6.71 -21.54 20.46
CA GLY A 281 -8.07 -21.14 20.80
C GLY A 281 -8.95 -22.33 21.19
N GLN A 282 -10.26 -22.08 21.24
CA GLN A 282 -11.23 -23.14 21.53
C GLN A 282 -11.18 -24.27 20.50
N GLY A 283 -11.32 -25.52 20.96
CA GLY A 283 -11.29 -26.71 20.10
C GLY A 283 -9.94 -26.94 19.40
N GLU A 284 -8.82 -26.62 20.07
CA GLU A 284 -7.45 -26.78 19.53
C GLU A 284 -7.18 -26.04 18.21
N THR A 285 -7.98 -25.01 17.91
CA THR A 285 -7.80 -24.21 16.70
C THR A 285 -6.69 -23.17 16.89
N PHE A 286 -5.68 -23.19 16.03
CA PHE A 286 -4.63 -22.19 16.00
C PHE A 286 -5.15 -20.84 15.48
N CYS A 287 -5.01 -19.80 16.28
CA CYS A 287 -5.39 -18.43 15.94
C CYS A 287 -4.14 -17.60 15.62
N LEU A 288 -4.05 -17.07 14.39
CA LEU A 288 -2.93 -16.25 13.92
C LEU A 288 -3.29 -14.76 13.85
N LEU A 289 -2.44 -13.91 14.42
CA LEU A 289 -2.60 -12.44 14.44
C LEU A 289 -1.26 -11.77 14.11
N LYS A 290 -1.28 -10.46 13.79
CA LYS A 290 -0.10 -9.59 13.62
C LYS A 290 0.73 -9.90 12.37
N PHE A 291 0.15 -9.60 11.20
CA PHE A 291 0.79 -9.84 9.89
C PHE A 291 1.69 -8.69 9.40
N ARG A 292 1.81 -7.57 10.14
CA ARG A 292 2.48 -6.33 9.68
C ARG A 292 3.86 -6.53 9.08
N ARG A 293 4.66 -7.44 9.64
CA ARG A 293 6.08 -7.62 9.26
C ARG A 293 6.34 -8.86 8.39
N MET A 294 5.31 -9.49 7.83
CA MET A 294 5.46 -10.73 7.06
C MET A 294 6.19 -10.62 5.72
N MET A 295 6.26 -9.42 5.12
CA MET A 295 7.08 -9.21 3.93
C MET A 295 8.46 -8.68 4.35
N PRO A 296 9.57 -9.17 3.75
CA PRO A 296 10.92 -8.71 4.04
C PRO A 296 11.04 -7.19 3.86
N PRO A 297 11.86 -6.51 4.67
CA PRO A 297 12.13 -5.10 4.47
C PRO A 297 12.98 -4.89 3.21
N GLU A 298 12.94 -3.66 2.71
CA GLU A 298 13.89 -3.11 1.76
C GLU A 298 15.12 -2.62 2.53
N ASP A 299 16.33 -2.87 2.01
CA ASP A 299 17.56 -2.43 2.65
C ASP A 299 17.70 -0.89 2.57
N PRO A 300 17.74 -0.17 3.71
CA PRO A 300 17.92 1.27 3.72
C PRO A 300 19.29 1.73 3.19
N GLU A 301 20.34 0.90 3.32
CA GLU A 301 21.69 1.24 2.84
C GLU A 301 21.74 1.32 1.32
N GLU A 302 20.97 0.48 0.63
CA GLU A 302 20.91 0.41 -0.83
C GLU A 302 19.93 1.42 -1.42
N THR A 303 19.22 2.19 -0.58
CA THR A 303 18.23 3.17 -1.03
C THR A 303 18.55 4.60 -0.56
N PRO A 304 19.77 5.11 -0.80
CA PRO A 304 20.20 6.43 -0.33
C PRO A 304 19.44 7.59 -0.98
N HIS A 305 18.75 7.35 -2.10
CA HIS A 305 17.89 8.35 -2.72
C HIS A 305 16.62 8.62 -1.91
N LEU A 306 16.21 7.71 -1.02
CA LEU A 306 15.07 7.92 -0.12
C LEU A 306 15.53 8.59 1.19
N PRO A 307 14.67 9.38 1.87
CA PRO A 307 15.03 9.97 3.15
C PRO A 307 15.38 8.91 4.19
N ALA A 308 16.49 9.09 4.92
CA ALA A 308 16.83 8.20 6.02
C ALA A 308 15.80 8.33 7.16
N SER A 309 15.51 7.22 7.83
CA SER A 309 14.74 7.26 9.08
C SER A 309 15.65 7.73 10.21
N THR A 310 15.15 8.61 11.08
CA THR A 310 15.96 9.18 12.17
C THR A 310 16.46 8.12 13.16
N ARG A 311 15.75 6.99 13.26
CA ARG A 311 16.04 5.89 14.18
C ARG A 311 16.35 4.57 13.47
N GLY A 312 16.58 4.58 12.15
CA GLY A 312 16.77 3.35 11.38
C GLY A 312 15.54 2.44 11.30
N MET A 313 14.34 2.94 11.66
CA MET A 313 13.13 2.12 11.79
C MET A 313 12.38 1.93 10.45
N SER A 314 12.97 2.34 9.34
CA SER A 314 12.29 2.36 8.03
C SER A 314 11.82 0.98 7.56
N ILE A 315 12.46 -0.08 8.06
CA ILE A 315 12.06 -1.48 7.86
C ILE A 315 10.60 -1.77 8.27
N LEU A 316 10.00 -0.95 9.15
CA LEU A 316 8.60 -1.11 9.54
C LEU A 316 7.63 -0.70 8.43
N TRP A 317 7.95 0.29 7.59
CA TRP A 317 7.04 0.77 6.53
C TRP A 317 7.59 0.58 5.11
N ARG A 318 8.86 0.20 4.98
CA ARG A 318 9.52 -0.11 3.71
C ARG A 318 9.71 -1.61 3.55
N GLN A 319 8.63 -2.29 3.18
CA GLN A 319 8.67 -3.70 2.78
C GLN A 319 8.79 -3.86 1.27
N LEU A 320 9.48 -4.92 0.85
CA LEU A 320 9.54 -5.40 -0.53
C LEU A 320 8.17 -5.94 -0.96
N ARG A 321 7.91 -5.90 -2.27
CA ARG A 321 6.63 -6.37 -2.82
C ARG A 321 6.66 -7.88 -3.03
N PRO A 322 5.53 -8.59 -2.83
CA PRO A 322 5.45 -10.03 -3.06
C PRO A 322 5.88 -10.47 -4.46
N ALA A 323 5.58 -9.67 -5.51
CA ALA A 323 5.99 -10.00 -6.87
C ALA A 323 7.53 -10.03 -7.05
N LEU A 324 8.26 -9.13 -6.38
CA LEU A 324 9.72 -9.14 -6.39
C LEU A 324 10.24 -10.34 -5.57
N VAL A 325 9.73 -10.52 -4.35
CA VAL A 325 10.19 -11.59 -3.45
C VAL A 325 9.99 -12.97 -4.08
N LYS A 326 8.82 -13.22 -4.70
CA LYS A 326 8.52 -14.48 -5.40
C LYS A 326 9.46 -14.82 -6.55
N THR A 327 10.06 -13.82 -7.18
CA THR A 327 10.97 -14.01 -8.33
C THR A 327 12.44 -13.90 -7.95
N HIS A 328 12.74 -13.63 -6.68
CA HIS A 328 14.10 -13.64 -6.15
C HIS A 328 14.62 -15.09 -6.07
N PRO A 329 15.89 -15.39 -6.37
CA PRO A 329 16.36 -16.77 -6.50
C PRO A 329 16.44 -17.50 -5.16
N VAL A 330 16.61 -16.75 -4.07
CA VAL A 330 16.78 -17.29 -2.71
C VAL A 330 15.61 -16.86 -1.84
N PRO A 331 15.10 -17.70 -0.93
CA PRO A 331 14.06 -17.29 0.02
C PRO A 331 14.55 -16.19 0.97
N LEU A 332 13.68 -15.23 1.27
CA LEU A 332 14.00 -14.08 2.13
C LEU A 332 13.35 -14.18 3.50
N SER A 333 14.02 -13.68 4.53
CA SER A 333 13.48 -13.58 5.88
C SER A 333 12.59 -12.33 6.05
N PRO A 334 11.37 -12.47 6.62
CA PRO A 334 10.56 -11.35 7.06
C PRO A 334 11.21 -10.46 8.13
N ASP A 335 12.11 -11.03 8.95
CA ASP A 335 12.78 -10.32 10.05
C ASP A 335 14.20 -9.85 9.73
N ALA A 336 14.66 -9.99 8.48
CA ALA A 336 15.95 -9.43 8.06
C ALA A 336 16.08 -7.97 8.52
N LEU A 337 17.27 -7.56 8.96
CA LEU A 337 17.57 -6.21 9.48
C LEU A 337 16.83 -5.82 10.78
N SER A 338 16.05 -6.73 11.37
CA SER A 338 15.39 -6.52 12.66
C SER A 338 16.32 -6.87 13.83
N LEU A 339 16.15 -6.17 14.95
CA LEU A 339 16.79 -6.54 16.23
C LEU A 339 16.49 -7.97 16.66
N LEU A 340 15.36 -8.56 16.23
CA LEU A 340 15.02 -9.95 16.52
C LEU A 340 16.00 -10.95 15.88
N THR A 341 16.74 -10.55 14.84
CA THR A 341 17.75 -11.39 14.18
C THR A 341 19.17 -11.04 14.64
N TYR A 342 19.36 -10.00 15.46
CA TYR A 342 20.70 -9.54 15.79
C TYR A 342 21.51 -10.61 16.54
N GLN A 343 22.67 -10.97 15.96
CA GLN A 343 23.59 -12.04 16.40
C GLN A 343 22.96 -13.44 16.47
N THR A 344 21.90 -13.72 15.71
CA THR A 344 21.47 -15.11 15.49
C THR A 344 22.42 -15.79 14.49
N PRO A 345 22.55 -17.13 14.45
CA PRO A 345 23.55 -17.79 13.62
C PRO A 345 23.53 -17.44 12.11
N ASP A 346 22.38 -17.03 11.59
CA ASP A 346 22.14 -16.75 10.17
C ASP A 346 21.96 -15.26 9.83
N TRP A 347 22.11 -14.35 10.80
CA TRP A 347 21.68 -12.95 10.66
C TRP A 347 22.36 -12.19 9.49
N GLU A 348 23.67 -12.38 9.31
CA GLU A 348 24.43 -11.76 8.22
C GLU A 348 23.95 -12.26 6.85
N ASN A 349 23.67 -13.56 6.74
CA ASN A 349 23.15 -14.16 5.53
C ASN A 349 21.76 -13.60 5.20
N GLN A 350 20.89 -13.41 6.19
CA GLN A 350 19.56 -12.84 5.98
C GLN A 350 19.64 -11.37 5.56
N ALA A 351 20.53 -10.58 6.17
CA ALA A 351 20.79 -9.20 5.78
C ALA A 351 21.33 -9.10 4.34
N ALA A 352 22.34 -9.91 4.01
CA ALA A 352 22.94 -9.95 2.67
C ALA A 352 21.92 -10.30 1.58
N ARG A 353 21.04 -11.29 1.82
CA ARG A 353 19.98 -11.66 0.87
C ARG A 353 18.99 -10.53 0.58
N VAL A 354 18.59 -9.79 1.62
CA VAL A 354 17.69 -8.64 1.44
C VAL A 354 18.40 -7.49 0.73
N LYS A 355 19.68 -7.27 1.03
CA LYS A 355 20.54 -6.32 0.34
C LYS A 355 20.63 -6.62 -1.16
N ASP A 356 20.93 -7.87 -1.51
CA ASP A 356 21.01 -8.33 -2.90
C ASP A 356 19.67 -8.25 -3.63
N CYS A 357 18.56 -8.59 -2.96
CA CYS A 357 17.22 -8.43 -3.53
C CYS A 357 16.88 -6.95 -3.78
N THR A 358 17.29 -6.06 -2.86
CA THR A 358 17.09 -4.62 -2.99
C THR A 358 17.91 -4.07 -4.16
N ARG A 359 19.18 -4.46 -4.30
CA ARG A 359 20.02 -4.12 -5.46
C ARG A 359 19.42 -4.59 -6.77
N ARG A 360 19.04 -5.87 -6.85
CA ARG A 360 18.36 -6.41 -8.05
C ARG A 360 17.12 -5.60 -8.43
N MET A 361 16.33 -5.14 -7.46
CA MET A 361 15.18 -4.28 -7.76
C MET A 361 15.60 -2.96 -8.43
N LEU A 362 16.68 -2.34 -7.94
CA LEU A 362 17.14 -1.02 -8.38
C LEU A 362 17.96 -1.07 -9.68
N ASP A 363 18.81 -2.07 -9.82
CA ASP A 363 19.80 -2.17 -10.90
C ASP A 363 19.28 -2.95 -12.10
N ASP A 364 18.42 -3.95 -11.87
CA ASP A 364 17.88 -4.80 -12.94
C ASP A 364 16.41 -4.48 -13.22
N VAL A 365 15.54 -4.64 -12.21
CA VAL A 365 14.08 -4.62 -12.41
C VAL A 365 13.58 -3.23 -12.78
N LEU A 366 14.04 -2.19 -12.07
CA LEU A 366 13.60 -0.82 -12.31
C LEU A 366 14.04 -0.29 -13.69
N PRO A 367 15.30 -0.47 -14.16
CA PRO A 367 15.70 -0.02 -15.48
C PRO A 367 15.05 -0.83 -16.60
N LEU A 368 14.88 -2.15 -16.43
CA LEU A 368 14.12 -2.97 -17.38
C LEU A 368 12.66 -2.50 -17.49
N PHE A 369 12.04 -2.17 -16.35
CA PHE A 369 10.69 -1.60 -16.34
C PHE A 369 10.64 -0.24 -17.05
N ALA A 370 11.64 0.62 -16.84
CA ALA A 370 11.71 1.92 -17.49
C ALA A 370 11.85 1.80 -19.03
N ARG A 371 12.71 0.91 -19.52
CA ARG A 371 12.84 0.61 -20.96
C ARG A 371 11.53 0.06 -21.53
N LYS A 372 10.88 -0.85 -20.81
CA LYS A 372 9.56 -1.37 -21.19
C LYS A 372 8.51 -0.26 -21.30
N LEU A 373 8.54 0.76 -20.46
CA LEU A 373 7.62 1.89 -20.59
C LEU A 373 7.96 2.76 -21.82
N ALA A 374 9.24 2.96 -22.12
CA ALA A 374 9.70 3.79 -23.23
C ALA A 374 9.47 3.17 -24.63
N GLU A 375 9.67 1.86 -24.74
CA GLU A 375 9.74 1.16 -26.03
C GLU A 375 8.43 0.48 -26.44
N ARG A 376 7.54 0.20 -25.49
CA ARG A 376 6.39 -0.68 -25.76
C ARG A 376 5.25 0.08 -26.43
N GLU A 377 5.21 0.03 -27.74
CA GLU A 377 3.99 0.26 -28.53
C GLU A 377 3.02 -0.90 -28.25
N VAL A 378 1.72 -0.60 -28.05
CA VAL A 378 0.71 -1.66 -28.04
C VAL A 378 0.20 -1.83 -29.47
N CYS A 379 0.48 -2.99 -30.06
CA CYS A 379 -0.19 -3.45 -31.26
C CYS A 379 -1.57 -4.02 -30.88
N ILE A 380 -2.54 -3.16 -30.59
CA ILE A 380 -3.95 -3.54 -30.77
C ILE A 380 -4.30 -3.17 -32.21
N TYR A 381 -4.34 -4.15 -33.10
CA TYR A 381 -4.87 -3.95 -34.45
C TYR A 381 -6.40 -3.98 -34.39
N THR A 382 -7.05 -2.86 -34.11
CA THR A 382 -8.47 -2.71 -34.45
C THR A 382 -8.56 -2.22 -35.89
N LYS A 383 -8.77 -3.14 -36.84
CA LYS A 383 -9.19 -2.75 -38.20
C LYS A 383 -10.60 -2.19 -38.13
N SER A 384 -10.76 -0.88 -38.31
CA SER A 384 -12.05 -0.30 -38.68
C SER A 384 -12.10 -0.19 -40.21
N THR A 385 -12.92 -1.03 -40.83
CA THR A 385 -13.23 -0.92 -42.26
C THR A 385 -14.47 -0.03 -42.39
N ILE A 386 -14.34 1.14 -43.00
CA ILE A 386 -15.51 1.90 -43.48
C ILE A 386 -15.72 1.44 -44.92
N GLU A 387 -16.76 0.64 -45.15
CA GLU A 387 -17.14 0.26 -46.50
C GLU A 387 -17.82 1.45 -47.19
N SER A 388 -17.18 1.95 -48.25
CA SER A 388 -17.82 2.83 -49.23
C SER A 388 -17.65 2.21 -50.61
N PRO A 389 -18.60 2.39 -51.55
CA PRO A 389 -18.71 1.57 -52.77
C PRO A 389 -17.54 1.66 -53.76
N SER A 390 -16.57 2.56 -53.53
CA SER A 390 -15.47 2.79 -54.47
C SER A 390 -14.07 2.82 -53.86
N HIS A 391 -13.88 2.87 -52.54
CA HIS A 391 -12.55 2.86 -51.89
C HIS A 391 -12.61 2.23 -50.49
N SER A 392 -11.86 1.15 -50.24
CA SER A 392 -11.61 0.63 -48.89
C SER A 392 -10.34 1.26 -48.32
N VAL A 393 -10.47 2.18 -47.36
CA VAL A 393 -9.32 2.72 -46.62
C VAL A 393 -9.23 1.97 -45.28
N THR A 394 -8.10 1.32 -45.04
CA THR A 394 -7.80 0.66 -43.76
C THR A 394 -6.92 1.59 -42.94
N TYR A 395 -7.36 2.01 -41.75
CA TYR A 395 -6.52 2.75 -40.81
C TYR A 395 -5.98 1.81 -39.74
N ASP A 396 -4.66 1.79 -39.54
CA ASP A 396 -4.05 1.14 -38.37
C ASP A 396 -4.15 2.10 -37.17
N LEU A 397 -5.14 1.88 -36.32
CA LEU A 397 -5.24 2.52 -35.00
C LEU A 397 -4.50 1.66 -33.97
N GLY A 398 -3.17 1.68 -34.00
CA GLY A 398 -2.38 1.19 -32.87
C GLY A 398 -2.62 2.11 -31.67
N GLN A 399 -3.16 1.59 -30.57
CA GLN A 399 -3.20 2.32 -29.29
C GLN A 399 -1.91 2.07 -28.53
N ASP A 400 -1.18 3.10 -28.12
CA ASP A 400 0.07 2.93 -27.37
C ASP A 400 -0.18 2.40 -25.95
N TYR A 401 0.74 1.56 -25.45
CA TYR A 401 0.63 0.88 -24.15
C TYR A 401 0.31 1.83 -23.00
N VAL A 402 1.00 2.97 -22.98
CA VAL A 402 0.92 3.98 -21.93
C VAL A 402 -0.33 4.83 -22.08
N THR A 403 -0.86 4.97 -23.29
CA THR A 403 -2.07 5.74 -23.58
C THR A 403 -3.36 4.92 -23.46
N SER A 404 -3.24 3.60 -23.27
CA SER A 404 -4.39 2.72 -23.10
C SER A 404 -5.24 3.17 -21.90
N PRO A 405 -6.59 3.23 -22.03
CA PRO A 405 -7.48 3.53 -20.91
C PRO A 405 -7.35 2.58 -19.71
N THR A 406 -6.81 1.38 -19.94
CA THR A 406 -6.61 0.35 -18.92
C THR A 406 -5.24 0.45 -18.23
N PHE A 407 -4.34 1.29 -18.74
CA PHE A 407 -3.01 1.43 -18.18
C PHE A 407 -3.05 2.11 -16.81
N SER A 408 -2.44 1.46 -15.83
CA SER A 408 -2.21 2.02 -14.51
C SER A 408 -0.73 1.89 -14.17
N LEU A 409 0.00 3.01 -14.16
CA LEU A 409 1.41 3.04 -13.79
C LEU A 409 1.67 2.33 -12.45
N VAL A 410 0.78 2.57 -11.47
CA VAL A 410 0.88 1.99 -10.13
C VAL A 410 0.61 0.48 -10.13
N GLY A 411 -0.38 0.04 -10.91
CA GLY A 411 -0.67 -1.38 -11.09
C GLY A 411 0.51 -2.11 -11.73
N GLU A 412 1.10 -1.52 -12.76
CA GLU A 412 2.29 -2.06 -13.43
C GLU A 412 3.51 -2.09 -12.50
N LEU A 413 3.82 -1.00 -11.81
CA LEU A 413 4.92 -0.98 -10.82
C LEU A 413 4.79 -2.14 -9.83
N HIS A 414 3.60 -2.32 -9.23
CA HIS A 414 3.39 -3.39 -8.28
C HIS A 414 3.49 -4.78 -8.91
N ARG A 415 3.05 -4.96 -10.17
CA ARG A 415 3.15 -6.21 -10.93
C ARG A 415 4.60 -6.61 -11.18
N HIS A 416 5.50 -5.64 -11.41
CA HIS A 416 6.95 -5.87 -11.52
C HIS A 416 7.66 -5.88 -10.16
N GLY A 417 6.92 -5.77 -9.05
CA GLY A 417 7.51 -5.81 -7.71
C GLY A 417 8.17 -4.50 -7.25
N ILE A 418 7.93 -3.40 -7.94
CA ILE A 418 8.49 -2.08 -7.62
C ILE A 418 7.52 -1.33 -6.70
N ASN A 419 8.05 -0.74 -5.63
CA ASN A 419 7.28 0.16 -4.77
C ASN A 419 7.16 1.57 -5.37
N VAL A 420 5.99 2.19 -5.23
CA VAL A 420 5.75 3.59 -5.68
C VAL A 420 6.67 4.63 -5.03
N ARG A 421 7.38 4.28 -3.95
CA ARG A 421 8.39 5.17 -3.34
C ARG A 421 9.58 5.43 -4.28
N HIS A 422 9.85 4.53 -5.23
CA HIS A 422 10.92 4.68 -6.22
C HIS A 422 10.51 5.48 -7.46
N LEU A 423 9.33 6.13 -7.48
CA LEU A 423 8.92 6.98 -8.61
C LEU A 423 9.94 8.09 -8.90
N GLY A 424 10.58 8.65 -7.86
CA GLY A 424 11.63 9.65 -8.03
C GLY A 424 12.85 9.12 -8.78
N LEU A 425 13.30 7.91 -8.42
CA LEU A 425 14.39 7.23 -9.12
C LEU A 425 13.98 6.83 -10.55
N LEU A 426 12.78 6.27 -10.73
CA LEU A 426 12.24 5.95 -12.05
C LEU A 426 12.19 7.18 -12.97
N ARG A 427 11.70 8.32 -12.47
CA ARG A 427 11.67 9.59 -13.24
C ARG A 427 13.06 9.98 -13.71
N SER A 428 14.08 9.76 -12.86
CA SER A 428 15.46 10.16 -13.14
C SER A 428 16.15 9.35 -14.24
N LEU A 429 15.60 8.18 -14.60
CA LEU A 429 16.11 7.35 -15.71
C LEU A 429 15.74 7.91 -17.08
N PHE A 430 14.68 8.71 -17.18
CA PHE A 430 14.22 9.28 -18.45
C PHE A 430 14.93 10.59 -18.79
N TYR A 431 15.23 10.76 -20.08
CA TYR A 431 15.88 11.95 -20.63
C TYR A 431 15.21 13.24 -20.18
N PHE A 432 16.03 14.22 -19.78
CA PHE A 432 15.61 15.52 -19.30
C PHE A 432 16.64 16.56 -19.65
N GLN A 433 16.21 17.65 -20.28
CA GLN A 433 17.07 18.80 -20.53
C GLN A 433 17.39 19.50 -19.20
N LEU A 434 18.68 19.56 -18.86
CA LEU A 434 19.23 20.36 -17.79
C LEU A 434 19.37 21.82 -18.26
N ASP A 435 19.28 22.74 -17.31
CA ASP A 435 19.59 24.14 -17.55
C ASP A 435 21.12 24.32 -17.52
N GLY A 436 21.75 24.54 -18.68
CA GLY A 436 23.20 24.76 -18.82
C GLY A 436 23.74 24.39 -20.21
N ALA A 437 24.99 24.80 -20.48
CA ALA A 437 25.66 24.70 -21.79
C ALA A 437 27.14 24.29 -21.79
N VAL A 438 27.60 23.64 -22.86
CA VAL A 438 28.91 22.98 -22.98
C VAL A 438 29.75 23.51 -24.17
N SER A 439 31.08 23.41 -24.07
CA SER A 439 32.13 23.80 -25.04
C SER A 439 32.27 22.82 -26.22
N GLU A 440 32.66 23.30 -27.42
CA GLU A 440 32.81 22.51 -28.66
C GLU A 440 34.26 22.03 -28.95
N HIS A 441 35.24 22.31 -28.09
CA HIS A 441 36.63 21.91 -28.35
C HIS A 441 36.89 20.43 -28.06
N ALA A 442 37.32 19.68 -29.08
CA ALA A 442 37.60 18.24 -29.03
C ALA A 442 38.71 17.80 -28.05
N GLN A 443 39.41 18.74 -27.41
CA GLN A 443 40.43 18.50 -26.40
C GLN A 443 39.86 18.54 -24.97
N ASP A 444 38.63 19.03 -24.79
CA ASP A 444 37.92 19.00 -23.52
C ASP A 444 37.29 17.61 -23.33
N VAL A 445 37.86 16.83 -22.40
CA VAL A 445 37.36 15.46 -22.14
C VAL A 445 36.03 15.53 -21.41
N VAL A 446 34.93 15.42 -22.15
CA VAL A 446 33.60 15.11 -21.62
C VAL A 446 33.01 13.99 -22.48
N SER A 447 32.73 12.83 -21.88
CA SER A 447 32.01 11.73 -22.55
C SER A 447 30.57 11.65 -22.05
N ASP A 448 29.69 11.30 -22.97
CA ASP A 448 28.23 11.26 -22.90
C ASP A 448 27.65 10.06 -22.15
N LYS A 449 28.47 9.20 -21.54
CA LYS A 449 28.01 8.07 -20.72
C LYS A 449 28.37 8.17 -19.24
N VAL A 450 29.28 9.08 -18.89
CA VAL A 450 29.93 9.16 -17.58
C VAL A 450 30.44 10.58 -17.38
N VAL A 451 29.90 11.31 -16.41
CA VAL A 451 30.64 12.43 -15.79
C VAL A 451 31.39 11.84 -14.59
N THR A 452 32.62 11.37 -14.80
CA THR A 452 33.59 11.21 -13.70
C THR A 452 34.03 12.61 -13.31
N VAL A 453 33.22 13.27 -12.49
CA VAL A 453 33.82 14.12 -11.48
C VAL A 453 33.58 13.39 -10.18
N ASP A 454 34.65 12.86 -9.60
CA ASP A 454 34.65 12.27 -8.26
C ASP A 454 34.25 13.28 -7.16
N ARG A 455 33.83 14.50 -7.56
CA ARG A 455 33.33 15.61 -6.73
C ARG A 455 32.30 16.47 -7.48
N LYS A 456 31.40 17.10 -6.73
CA LYS A 456 30.36 18.02 -7.23
C LYS A 456 30.98 19.24 -7.97
N TYR A 457 30.56 19.49 -9.21
CA TYR A 457 30.90 20.70 -9.97
C TYR A 457 30.12 21.93 -9.43
N THR A 458 30.81 23.07 -9.28
CA THR A 458 30.28 24.31 -8.70
C THR A 458 30.56 25.56 -9.55
N GLY A 459 30.88 25.41 -10.84
CA GLY A 459 31.16 26.52 -11.76
C GLY A 459 30.00 26.88 -12.69
N ASP A 460 30.09 28.05 -13.32
CA ASP A 460 29.11 28.54 -14.30
C ASP A 460 29.45 28.10 -15.74
N SER A 461 28.42 27.92 -16.57
CA SER A 461 28.51 27.40 -17.95
C SER A 461 28.38 28.54 -18.97
N CYS A 462 29.16 28.52 -20.06
CA CYS A 462 29.44 29.74 -20.82
C CYS A 462 28.72 29.94 -22.18
N GLN A 463 28.18 28.94 -22.92
CA GLN A 463 27.75 29.16 -24.33
C GLN A 463 26.53 28.35 -24.90
N ASN A 464 25.35 28.38 -24.25
CA ASN A 464 24.00 28.05 -24.80
C ASN A 464 23.63 26.69 -25.49
N VAL A 465 24.39 25.59 -25.39
CA VAL A 465 23.97 24.23 -25.86
C VAL A 465 23.15 23.48 -24.80
N PRO A 466 21.97 22.89 -25.07
CA PRO A 466 21.19 22.23 -24.03
C PRO A 466 21.83 20.92 -23.51
N LEU A 467 22.12 20.86 -22.21
CA LEU A 467 22.59 19.66 -21.52
C LEU A 467 21.41 18.71 -21.24
N TYR A 468 21.59 17.38 -21.26
CA TYR A 468 20.54 16.41 -20.90
C TYR A 468 21.01 15.42 -19.84
N LYS A 469 20.08 14.92 -19.02
CA LYS A 469 20.29 13.88 -17.99
C LYS A 469 19.30 12.73 -18.20
N GLY A 470 19.76 11.50 -17.97
CA GLY A 470 18.96 10.27 -18.06
C GLY A 470 19.45 9.38 -19.19
N ASP A 471 19.17 8.08 -19.08
CA ASP A 471 19.73 7.06 -19.96
C ASP A 471 18.70 6.51 -20.97
N ILE A 472 17.43 6.88 -20.82
CA ILE A 472 16.31 6.34 -21.60
C ILE A 472 15.53 7.45 -22.30
N GLN A 473 15.58 7.47 -23.63
CA GLN A 473 14.66 8.25 -24.46
C GLN A 473 13.32 7.55 -24.57
N SER A 474 12.23 8.31 -24.59
CA SER A 474 10.87 7.78 -24.67
C SER A 474 10.07 8.56 -25.70
N LYS A 475 9.23 7.86 -26.47
CA LYS A 475 8.27 8.47 -27.41
C LYS A 475 7.18 9.27 -26.69
N HIS A 476 6.84 8.85 -25.47
CA HIS A 476 5.86 9.53 -24.62
C HIS A 476 6.54 10.40 -23.56
N ASP A 477 5.84 11.43 -23.09
CA ASP A 477 6.26 12.25 -21.95
C ASP A 477 6.06 11.51 -20.61
N LEU A 478 6.77 10.38 -20.47
CA LEU A 478 6.76 9.53 -19.27
C LEU A 478 7.26 10.29 -18.05
N ARG A 479 8.21 11.22 -18.26
CA ARG A 479 8.76 12.04 -17.18
C ARG A 479 7.69 12.92 -16.55
N ARG A 480 6.83 13.55 -17.35
CA ARG A 480 5.66 14.29 -16.85
C ARG A 480 4.63 13.37 -16.23
N LEU A 481 4.31 12.25 -16.86
CA LEU A 481 3.33 11.29 -16.31
C LEU A 481 3.73 10.81 -14.90
N ILE A 482 5.01 10.46 -14.71
CA ILE A 482 5.55 10.07 -13.41
C ILE A 482 5.54 11.24 -12.42
N LEU A 483 5.84 12.46 -12.87
CA LEU A 483 5.76 13.66 -12.05
C LEU A 483 4.33 13.90 -11.55
N VAL A 484 3.32 13.84 -12.42
CA VAL A 484 1.91 14.02 -12.04
C VAL A 484 1.49 12.97 -11.01
N GLU A 485 1.89 11.70 -11.18
CA GLU A 485 1.64 10.63 -10.21
C GLU A 485 2.26 10.92 -8.83
N MET A 486 3.46 11.52 -8.80
CA MET A 486 4.08 11.97 -7.55
C MET A 486 3.34 13.15 -6.93
N LEU A 487 3.00 14.17 -7.72
CA LEU A 487 2.32 15.39 -7.28
C LEU A 487 0.95 15.07 -6.67
N GLN A 488 0.11 14.29 -7.34
CA GLN A 488 -1.23 13.95 -6.86
C GLN A 488 -1.18 13.19 -5.53
N ARG A 489 -0.18 12.32 -5.34
CA ARG A 489 0.04 11.59 -4.08
C ARG A 489 0.52 12.51 -2.98
N THR A 490 1.43 13.43 -3.28
CA THR A 490 1.91 14.42 -2.30
C THR A 490 0.75 15.29 -1.84
N ILE A 491 0.00 15.88 -2.77
CA ILE A 491 -1.14 16.75 -2.46
C ILE A 491 -2.20 16.02 -1.66
N LYS A 492 -2.56 14.78 -2.02
CA LYS A 492 -3.48 13.97 -1.22
C LYS A 492 -3.03 13.84 0.24
N ASN A 493 -1.74 13.65 0.48
CA ASN A 493 -1.24 13.50 1.84
C ASN A 493 -1.16 14.83 2.59
N LEU A 494 -0.90 15.94 1.90
CA LEU A 494 -1.05 17.29 2.47
C LEU A 494 -2.51 17.52 2.90
N VAL A 495 -3.49 17.21 2.05
CA VAL A 495 -4.92 17.32 2.42
C VAL A 495 -5.25 16.45 3.63
N ARG A 496 -4.77 15.20 3.66
CA ARG A 496 -4.96 14.32 4.83
C ARG A 496 -4.32 14.88 6.09
N ALA A 497 -3.14 15.49 6.00
CA ALA A 497 -2.49 16.16 7.13
C ALA A 497 -3.33 17.35 7.62
N SER A 498 -3.81 18.21 6.72
CA SER A 498 -4.71 19.31 7.07
C SER A 498 -6.00 18.83 7.74
N LEU A 499 -6.61 17.75 7.25
CA LEU A 499 -7.80 17.16 7.86
C LEU A 499 -7.53 16.68 9.30
N ARG A 500 -6.38 16.03 9.55
CA ARG A 500 -5.98 15.58 10.89
C ARG A 500 -5.71 16.76 11.83
N SER A 501 -4.97 17.77 11.38
CA SER A 501 -4.67 18.96 12.19
C SER A 501 -5.94 19.71 12.58
N MET A 502 -6.91 19.85 11.66
CA MET A 502 -8.20 20.48 11.98
C MET A 502 -9.05 19.64 12.94
N LEU A 503 -9.06 18.31 12.78
CA LEU A 503 -9.75 17.40 13.69
C LEU A 503 -9.17 17.51 15.11
N GLN A 504 -7.85 17.55 15.24
CA GLN A 504 -7.18 17.72 16.53
C GLN A 504 -7.47 19.09 17.16
N ALA A 505 -7.38 20.17 16.37
CA ALA A 505 -7.60 21.53 16.88
C ALA A 505 -9.04 21.77 17.36
N ARG A 506 -10.04 21.17 16.68
CA ARG A 506 -11.45 21.31 17.04
C ARG A 506 -11.94 20.29 18.05
N GLN A 507 -11.17 19.22 18.29
CA GLN A 507 -11.53 18.04 19.10
C GLN A 507 -12.75 17.24 18.59
N LEU A 508 -13.42 17.71 17.54
CA LEU A 508 -14.61 17.13 16.92
C LEU A 508 -14.45 17.06 15.41
N ALA A 509 -15.11 16.07 14.80
CA ALA A 509 -15.16 15.96 13.34
C ALA A 509 -15.75 17.19 12.67
N MET A 510 -15.21 17.49 11.48
CA MET A 510 -15.67 18.64 10.71
C MET A 510 -17.02 18.34 10.06
N GLY A 511 -17.97 19.26 10.24
CA GLY A 511 -19.21 19.27 9.46
C GLY A 511 -18.94 19.44 7.95
N PRO A 512 -19.92 19.10 7.09
CA PRO A 512 -19.77 19.14 5.64
C PRO A 512 -19.25 20.48 5.12
N THR A 513 -19.76 21.60 5.64
CA THR A 513 -19.37 22.95 5.20
C THR A 513 -17.87 23.22 5.39
N THR A 514 -17.31 22.88 6.55
CA THR A 514 -15.86 23.10 6.80
C THR A 514 -15.00 22.21 5.90
N GLN A 515 -15.42 20.98 5.64
CA GLN A 515 -14.70 20.09 4.72
C GLN A 515 -14.73 20.64 3.30
N THR A 516 -15.89 21.10 2.83
CA THR A 516 -16.05 21.72 1.51
C THR A 516 -15.15 22.94 1.38
N SER A 517 -15.11 23.82 2.38
CA SER A 517 -14.21 24.98 2.36
C SER A 517 -12.74 24.59 2.21
N LEU A 518 -12.27 23.54 2.91
CA LEU A 518 -10.91 23.04 2.73
C LEU A 518 -10.67 22.58 1.29
N PHE A 519 -11.58 21.78 0.74
CA PHE A 519 -11.43 21.24 -0.61
C PHE A 519 -11.44 22.34 -1.66
N VAL A 520 -12.31 23.34 -1.53
CA VAL A 520 -12.33 24.52 -2.39
C VAL A 520 -11.00 25.27 -2.34
N VAL A 521 -10.45 25.51 -1.15
CA VAL A 521 -9.13 26.16 -0.99
C VAL A 521 -8.03 25.37 -1.68
N VAL A 522 -7.97 24.05 -1.48
CA VAL A 522 -6.95 23.19 -2.10
C VAL A 522 -7.11 23.15 -3.62
N LEU A 523 -8.33 23.04 -4.13
CA LEU A 523 -8.60 23.06 -5.57
C LEU A 523 -8.22 24.40 -6.20
N ASN A 524 -8.46 25.52 -5.51
CA ASN A 524 -8.00 26.85 -5.90
C ASN A 524 -6.47 26.98 -5.85
N TYR A 525 -5.78 26.30 -4.94
CA TYR A 525 -4.32 26.20 -4.99
C TYR A 525 -3.84 25.38 -6.18
N ILE A 526 -4.54 24.30 -6.54
CA ILE A 526 -4.19 23.44 -7.68
C ILE A 526 -4.37 24.18 -9.01
N SER A 527 -5.49 24.87 -9.22
CA SER A 527 -5.72 25.70 -10.41
C SER A 527 -4.84 26.95 -10.43
N GLY A 528 -4.44 27.43 -9.25
CA GLY A 528 -3.67 28.64 -9.01
C GLY A 528 -4.47 29.93 -9.05
N SER A 529 -5.77 29.86 -8.78
CA SER A 529 -6.62 31.02 -8.49
C SER A 529 -6.53 31.49 -7.04
N GLY A 530 -6.15 30.59 -6.11
CA GLY A 530 -6.14 30.87 -4.67
C GLY A 530 -4.96 31.73 -4.21
N ALA A 531 -5.23 32.67 -3.30
CA ALA A 531 -4.20 33.46 -2.61
C ALA A 531 -3.26 32.53 -1.83
N GLY A 532 -1.99 32.48 -2.22
CA GLY A 532 -0.99 31.57 -1.64
C GLY A 532 -0.73 30.28 -2.44
N SER A 533 -1.35 30.10 -3.62
CA SER A 533 -1.06 28.96 -4.50
C SER A 533 0.43 28.84 -4.83
N ASP A 534 1.10 29.95 -5.11
CA ASP A 534 2.54 29.95 -5.43
C ASP A 534 3.38 29.37 -4.28
N ALA A 535 3.11 29.80 -3.04
CA ALA A 535 3.77 29.28 -1.85
C ALA A 535 3.41 27.81 -1.59
N PHE A 536 2.17 27.40 -1.84
CA PHE A 536 1.74 26.00 -1.74
C PHE A 536 2.56 25.11 -2.67
N TRP A 537 2.71 25.48 -3.95
CA TRP A 537 3.50 24.70 -4.91
C TRP A 537 5.01 24.74 -4.62
N LYS A 538 5.58 25.93 -4.43
CA LYS A 538 7.02 26.11 -4.25
C LYS A 538 7.54 25.56 -2.93
N ASN A 539 6.73 25.52 -1.87
CA ASN A 539 7.19 25.08 -0.56
C ASN A 539 6.56 23.74 -0.21
N GLN A 540 5.25 23.70 0.00
CA GLN A 540 4.59 22.51 0.56
C GLN A 540 4.64 21.30 -0.39
N VAL A 541 4.30 21.50 -1.66
CA VAL A 541 4.30 20.41 -2.66
C VAL A 541 5.74 20.00 -2.99
N PHE A 542 6.64 20.96 -3.20
CA PHE A 542 8.06 20.69 -3.47
C PHE A 542 8.73 19.88 -2.36
N ASP A 543 8.64 20.35 -1.11
CA ASP A 543 9.22 19.66 0.05
C ASP A 543 8.54 18.32 0.27
N GLY A 544 7.22 18.25 0.10
CA GLY A 544 6.44 17.03 0.20
C GLY A 544 6.84 15.96 -0.82
N VAL A 545 7.14 16.34 -2.08
CA VAL A 545 7.64 15.39 -3.08
C VAL A 545 9.01 14.85 -2.69
N ARG A 546 9.93 15.74 -2.28
CA ARG A 546 11.30 15.35 -1.89
C ARG A 546 11.33 14.48 -0.64
N ALA A 547 10.48 14.77 0.34
CA ALA A 547 10.34 13.98 1.56
C ALA A 547 9.73 12.57 1.32
N ARG A 548 9.07 12.34 0.17
CA ARG A 548 8.44 11.05 -0.14
C ARG A 548 9.24 10.20 -1.12
N PHE A 549 9.78 10.85 -2.14
CA PHE A 549 10.36 10.21 -3.33
C PHE A 549 11.85 10.51 -3.49
N GLY A 550 12.44 11.26 -2.55
CA GLY A 550 13.84 11.62 -2.57
C GLY A 550 14.13 12.97 -3.21
N SER A 551 15.30 13.52 -2.92
CA SER A 551 15.82 14.74 -3.54
C SER A 551 16.04 14.61 -5.05
N ILE A 552 16.20 13.38 -5.55
CA ILE A 552 16.33 13.04 -6.97
C ILE A 552 15.01 13.23 -7.74
N ALA A 553 13.86 13.21 -7.05
CA ALA A 553 12.55 13.24 -7.69
C ALA A 553 12.26 14.56 -8.41
N VAL A 554 12.63 15.69 -7.80
CA VAL A 554 12.43 17.06 -8.35
C VAL A 554 13.61 17.95 -8.00
N SER A 555 14.11 18.71 -8.98
CA SER A 555 15.20 19.68 -8.82
C SER A 555 14.70 21.03 -8.32
N PHE A 556 15.61 21.93 -7.91
CA PHE A 556 15.23 23.31 -7.58
C PHE A 556 14.72 24.11 -8.79
N VAL A 557 15.05 23.69 -10.01
CA VAL A 557 14.45 24.21 -11.24
C VAL A 557 13.00 23.75 -11.38
N ASP A 558 12.76 22.44 -11.17
CA ASP A 558 11.40 21.88 -11.20
C ASP A 558 10.47 22.65 -10.23
N ARG A 559 11.00 23.16 -9.10
CA ARG A 559 10.27 23.97 -8.10
C ARG A 559 9.47 25.11 -8.70
N LEU A 560 9.99 25.77 -9.74
CA LEU A 560 9.33 26.91 -10.39
C LEU A 560 8.17 26.46 -11.32
N ASN A 561 8.19 25.20 -11.76
CA ASN A 561 7.30 24.65 -12.78
C ASN A 561 6.54 23.40 -12.32
N LEU A 562 6.34 23.20 -11.01
CA LEU A 562 5.66 22.03 -10.45
C LEU A 562 4.16 21.99 -10.74
N ARG A 563 3.52 23.13 -10.99
CA ARG A 563 2.07 23.19 -11.24
C ARG A 563 1.76 22.62 -12.62
N GLN A 564 1.60 21.30 -12.68
CA GLN A 564 1.29 20.54 -13.89
C GLN A 564 -0.02 19.77 -13.74
N ALA A 565 -0.73 19.61 -14.87
CA ALA A 565 -1.93 18.78 -14.99
C ALA A 565 -2.97 18.94 -13.84
N PRO A 566 -3.43 20.16 -13.53
CA PRO A 566 -4.36 20.41 -12.42
C PRO A 566 -5.68 19.62 -12.53
N VAL A 567 -6.15 19.34 -13.75
CA VAL A 567 -7.36 18.53 -13.99
C VAL A 567 -7.17 17.07 -13.57
N GLU A 568 -6.04 16.45 -13.95
CA GLU A 568 -5.72 15.07 -13.59
C GLU A 568 -5.57 14.94 -12.07
N ILE A 569 -4.87 15.89 -11.44
CA ILE A 569 -4.71 15.94 -9.98
C ILE A 569 -6.06 16.05 -9.29
N ALA A 570 -6.95 16.94 -9.74
CA ALA A 570 -8.27 17.10 -9.14
C ALA A 570 -9.13 15.82 -9.28
N ARG A 571 -9.10 15.16 -10.45
CA ARG A 571 -9.81 13.89 -10.68
C ARG A 571 -9.30 12.80 -9.74
N TYR A 572 -7.99 12.72 -9.57
CA TYR A 572 -7.38 11.82 -8.59
C TYR A 572 -7.83 12.13 -7.16
N LEU A 573 -7.84 13.40 -6.76
CA LEU A 573 -8.25 13.77 -5.40
C LEU A 573 -9.73 13.51 -5.15
N SER A 574 -10.60 13.79 -6.11
CA SER A 574 -12.04 13.50 -6.05
C SER A 574 -12.28 12.03 -5.72
N THR A 575 -11.61 11.13 -6.45
CA THR A 575 -11.72 9.67 -6.23
C THR A 575 -11.01 9.19 -4.95
N ALA A 576 -9.81 9.72 -4.65
CA ALA A 576 -8.98 9.22 -3.54
C ALA A 576 -9.36 9.78 -2.16
N ILE A 577 -10.03 10.94 -2.11
CA ILE A 577 -10.50 11.58 -0.88
C ILE A 577 -12.02 11.40 -0.71
N GLY A 578 -12.77 11.27 -1.82
CA GLY A 578 -14.21 11.01 -1.79
C GLY A 578 -15.06 12.29 -1.81
N PHE A 579 -14.71 13.27 -2.64
CA PHE A 579 -15.57 14.42 -2.93
C PHE A 579 -15.94 14.43 -4.42
N GLU A 580 -17.09 15.01 -4.77
CA GLU A 580 -17.58 15.07 -6.15
C GLU A 580 -17.78 16.53 -6.58
N LEU A 581 -17.35 16.86 -7.79
CA LEU A 581 -17.66 18.13 -8.44
C LEU A 581 -18.84 17.93 -9.39
N THR A 582 -19.67 18.95 -9.55
CA THR A 582 -20.78 18.91 -10.51
C THR A 582 -20.25 18.73 -11.94
N ARG A 583 -21.08 18.14 -12.82
CA ARG A 583 -20.73 17.93 -14.24
C ARG A 583 -20.35 19.24 -14.94
N ASP A 584 -21.04 20.32 -14.62
CA ASP A 584 -20.76 21.66 -15.17
C ASP A 584 -19.41 22.19 -14.68
N CYS A 585 -19.08 22.00 -13.40
CA CYS A 585 -17.79 22.37 -12.83
C CYS A 585 -16.65 21.61 -13.52
N TRP A 586 -16.80 20.30 -13.73
CA TRP A 586 -15.82 19.49 -14.47
C TRP A 586 -15.63 19.96 -15.90
N THR A 587 -16.71 20.28 -16.60
CA THR A 587 -16.66 20.75 -17.99
C THR A 587 -15.88 22.05 -18.08
N ARG A 588 -16.24 23.05 -17.26
CA ARG A 588 -15.58 24.37 -17.26
C ARG A 588 -14.13 24.29 -16.81
N PHE A 589 -13.84 23.52 -15.77
CA PHE A 589 -12.47 23.34 -15.28
C PHE A 589 -11.58 22.60 -16.29
N THR A 590 -12.13 21.64 -17.04
CA THR A 590 -11.38 20.95 -18.11
C THR A 590 -11.06 21.90 -19.26
N GLN A 591 -11.96 22.83 -19.59
CA GLN A 591 -11.74 23.83 -20.65
C GLN A 591 -10.74 24.92 -20.23
N HIS A 592 -10.84 25.42 -18.99
CA HIS A 592 -10.02 26.51 -18.48
C HIS A 592 -9.42 26.15 -17.12
N PRO A 593 -8.38 25.30 -17.08
CA PRO A 593 -7.87 24.75 -15.82
C PRO A 593 -7.02 25.73 -15.00
N HIS A 594 -6.28 26.62 -15.66
CA HIS A 594 -5.39 27.56 -15.00
C HIS A 594 -6.14 28.80 -14.56
N GLY A 595 -6.05 29.14 -13.27
CA GLY A 595 -6.77 30.28 -12.69
C GLY A 595 -8.27 30.02 -12.47
N PHE A 596 -8.74 28.78 -12.63
CA PHE A 596 -10.13 28.42 -12.35
C PHE A 596 -10.48 28.64 -10.87
N LEU A 597 -11.53 29.39 -10.59
CA LEU A 597 -12.01 29.64 -9.23
C LEU A 597 -13.15 28.68 -8.89
N PHE A 598 -12.88 27.78 -7.94
CA PHE A 598 -13.88 26.96 -7.27
C PHE A 598 -14.56 27.79 -6.17
N THR A 599 -15.88 27.67 -6.08
CA THR A 599 -16.76 28.37 -5.12
C THR A 599 -17.58 27.39 -4.31
#